data_AF-A0A843FQ45-F1
#
_entry.id   AF-A0A843FQ45-F1
#
_cell.length_a   1.000
_cell.length_b   1.000
_cell.length_c   1.000
_cell.angle_alpha   90.00
_cell.angle_beta   90.00
_cell.angle_gamma   90.00
#
_symmetry.space_group_name_H-M   'P 1'
#
loop_
_entity.id
_entity.type
_entity.pdbx_description
1 polymer ?
#
loop_
_entity_poly.entity_id
_entity_poly.type
_entity_poly.pdbx_seq_one_letter_code
_entity_poly.pdbx_strand_id
1 'polypeptide(L)' 'KIKGLKSNENQDMLFERGINLNDVETWKKRGIGVYKKSWEIEGFNPKKNEKTVSTRSEVFVDYELDIFSPEFFEKL' A
#
# COMPACT_ATOMS: atom_id res chain seq x y z
N LYS A 1 -5.03 -15.08 -26.69
CA LYS A 1 -4.67 -14.02 -27.68
C LYS A 1 -4.29 -12.72 -26.95
N ILE A 2 -3.17 -12.69 -26.20
CA ILE A 2 -2.70 -11.49 -25.47
C ILE A 2 -1.19 -11.24 -25.69
N LYS A 3 -0.44 -12.26 -26.12
CA LYS A 3 0.98 -12.10 -26.48
C LYS A 3 1.11 -11.19 -27.71
N GLY A 4 1.77 -10.04 -27.53
CA GLY A 4 2.11 -9.10 -28.60
C GLY A 4 1.34 -7.77 -28.56
N LEU A 5 0.28 -7.65 -27.76
CA LEU A 5 -0.44 -6.40 -27.57
C LEU A 5 0.31 -5.47 -26.62
N LYS A 6 0.42 -4.19 -26.98
CA LYS A 6 0.92 -3.13 -26.11
C LYS A 6 -0.05 -2.90 -24.95
N SER A 7 0.44 -2.29 -23.88
CA SER A 7 -0.36 -2.01 -22.69
C SER A 7 -1.66 -1.24 -23.01
N ASN A 8 -1.58 -0.26 -23.91
CA ASN A 8 -2.73 0.56 -24.30
C ASN A 8 -3.78 -0.26 -25.07
N GLU A 9 -3.33 -1.12 -25.99
CA GLU A 9 -4.24 -1.97 -26.78
C GLU A 9 -4.99 -2.96 -25.88
N ASN A 10 -4.36 -3.43 -24.80
CA ASN A 10 -5.04 -4.25 -23.80
C ASN A 10 -6.07 -3.45 -22.99
N GLN A 11 -5.77 -2.19 -22.66
CA GLN A 11 -6.69 -1.33 -21.93
C GLN A 11 -7.93 -1.00 -22.77
N ASP A 12 -7.74 -0.66 -24.04
CA ASP A 12 -8.84 -0.41 -24.99
C ASP A 12 -9.70 -1.67 -25.18
N MET A 13 -9.07 -2.83 -25.35
CA MET A 13 -9.77 -4.12 -25.49
C MET A 13 -10.58 -4.51 -24.25
N LEU A 14 -10.13 -4.14 -23.05
CA LEU A 14 -10.87 -4.36 -21.80
C LEU A 14 -12.03 -3.36 -21.66
N PHE A 15 -11.80 -2.12 -22.07
CA PHE A 15 -12.83 -1.06 -22.06
C PHE A 15 -13.98 -1.40 -23.02
N GLU A 16 -13.69 -1.90 -24.23
CA GLU A 16 -14.69 -2.40 -25.17
C GLU A 16 -15.56 -3.54 -24.60
N ARG A 17 -15.03 -4.29 -23.62
CA ARG A 17 -15.76 -5.35 -22.91
C ARG A 17 -16.44 -4.87 -21.62
N GLY A 18 -16.46 -3.56 -21.37
CA GLY A 18 -17.07 -2.96 -20.18
C GLY A 18 -16.24 -3.13 -18.89
N ILE A 19 -14.97 -3.51 -19.00
CA ILE A 19 -14.06 -3.64 -17.85
C ILE A 19 -13.18 -2.40 -17.78
N ASN A 20 -13.42 -1.55 -16.78
CA ASN A 20 -12.58 -0.40 -16.50
C ASN A 20 -11.48 -0.77 -15.49
N LEU A 21 -10.22 -0.74 -15.93
CA LEU A 21 -9.07 -1.00 -15.04
C LEU A 21 -8.96 0.01 -13.91
N ASN A 22 -9.51 1.22 -14.06
CA ASN A 22 -9.48 2.22 -12.99
C ASN A 22 -10.35 1.80 -11.79
N ASP A 23 -11.45 1.09 -12.04
CA ASP A 23 -12.39 0.64 -11.00
C ASP A 23 -11.93 -0.62 -10.26
N VAL A 24 -10.82 -1.22 -10.71
CA VAL A 24 -10.20 -2.36 -10.03
C VAL A 24 -9.42 -1.87 -8.81
N GLU A 25 -9.50 -2.63 -7.71
CA GLU A 25 -8.73 -2.37 -6.48
C GLU A 25 -7.23 -2.22 -6.75
N THR A 26 -6.59 -1.30 -6.03
CA THR A 26 -5.18 -0.94 -6.23
C THR A 26 -4.24 -2.13 -6.12
N TRP A 27 -4.42 -3.01 -5.13
CA TRP A 27 -3.56 -4.18 -4.94
C TRP A 27 -3.58 -5.18 -6.11
N LYS A 28 -4.68 -5.29 -6.86
CA LYS A 28 -4.75 -6.14 -8.06
C LYS A 28 -3.91 -5.60 -9.21
N LYS A 29 -3.69 -4.27 -9.21
CA LYS A 29 -2.91 -3.55 -10.22
C LYS A 29 -1.45 -3.40 -9.83
N ARG A 30 -1.17 -3.16 -8.54
CA ARG A 30 0.14 -2.72 -8.04
C ARG A 30 0.81 -3.72 -7.09
N GLY A 31 0.10 -4.76 -6.66
CA GLY A 31 0.58 -5.71 -5.66
C GLY A 31 0.33 -5.25 -4.22
N ILE A 32 0.93 -5.96 -3.26
CA ILE A 32 0.80 -5.70 -1.82
C ILE A 32 2.19 -5.41 -1.25
N GLY A 33 2.29 -4.37 -0.42
CA GLY A 33 3.52 -4.01 0.30
C GLY A 33 3.52 -4.60 1.70
N VAL A 34 4.65 -5.14 2.15
CA VAL A 34 4.81 -5.60 3.54
C VAL A 34 6.10 -4.99 4.10
N TYR A 35 5.97 -4.13 5.10
CA TYR A 35 7.10 -3.43 5.70
C TYR A 35 6.89 -3.17 7.19
N LYS A 36 7.96 -2.85 7.91
CA LYS A 36 7.91 -2.58 9.35
C LYS A 36 7.59 -1.11 9.56
N LYS A 37 6.48 -0.80 10.23
CA LYS A 37 6.09 0.56 10.58
C LYS A 37 6.19 0.75 12.09
N SER A 38 6.68 1.91 12.52
CA SER A 38 6.75 2.26 13.94
C SER A 38 5.76 3.38 14.24
N TRP A 39 5.05 3.25 15.34
CA TRP A 39 4.14 4.29 15.82
C TRP A 39 4.26 4.46 17.33
N GLU A 40 3.85 5.63 17.77
CA GLU A 40 3.78 5.98 19.18
C GLU A 40 2.49 5.41 19.78
N ILE A 41 2.64 4.72 20.90
CA ILE A 41 1.53 4.26 21.72
C ILE A 41 1.61 4.94 23.09
N GLU A 42 0.47 5.40 23.59
CA GLU A 42 0.34 5.82 24.98
C GLU A 42 0.18 4.60 25.88
N GLY A 43 1.13 4.40 26.78
CA GLY A 43 1.07 3.41 27.84
C GLY A 43 0.93 4.08 29.20
N PHE A 44 0.55 3.29 30.21
CA PHE A 44 0.59 3.73 31.60
C PHE A 44 1.73 3.01 32.32
N ASN A 45 2.60 3.75 32.99
CA ASN A 45 3.69 3.19 33.78
C ASN A 45 3.25 3.07 35.25
N PRO A 46 2.85 1.88 35.73
CA PRO A 46 2.37 1.71 37.11
C PRO A 46 3.46 1.94 38.17
N LYS A 47 4.76 1.92 37.80
CA LYS A 47 5.85 2.22 38.72
C LYS A 47 6.04 3.73 38.95
N LYS A 48 5.66 4.55 37.96
CA LYS A 48 5.77 6.01 38.02
C LYS A 48 4.42 6.72 38.16
N ASN A 49 3.32 5.98 38.04
CA ASN A 49 1.94 6.49 38.07
C ASN A 49 1.67 7.57 36.99
N GLU A 50 2.33 7.44 35.84
CA GLU A 50 2.33 8.43 34.75
C GLU A 50 1.99 7.76 33.41
N LYS A 51 1.35 8.53 32.52
CA LYS A 51 1.23 8.15 31.10
C LYS A 51 2.57 8.35 30.41
N THR A 52 3.06 7.32 29.74
CA THR A 52 4.33 7.32 29.03
C THR A 52 4.12 6.95 27.58
N VAL A 53 4.70 7.72 26.67
CA VAL A 53 4.72 7.38 25.24
C VAL A 53 5.81 6.34 25.00
N SER A 54 5.53 5.33 24.19
CA SER A 54 6.51 4.32 23.78
C SER A 54 6.37 4.05 22.30
N THR A 55 7.49 3.74 21.65
CA THR A 55 7.50 3.39 20.23
C THR A 55 7.30 1.89 20.08
N ARG A 56 6.29 1.48 19.31
CA ARG A 56 6.05 0.09 18.95
C ARG A 56 6.20 -0.05 17.45
N SER A 57 6.92 -1.09 17.03
CA SER A 57 6.97 -1.47 15.63
C SER A 57 6.11 -2.69 15.36
N GLU A 58 5.39 -2.69 14.25
CA GLU A 58 4.62 -3.83 13.76
C GLU A 58 4.86 -4.04 12.27
N VAL A 59 4.50 -5.23 11.80
CA VAL A 59 4.41 -5.52 10.37
C VAL A 59 3.16 -4.86 9.82
N PHE A 60 3.32 -3.95 8.87
CA PHE A 60 2.24 -3.27 8.18
C PHE A 60 2.07 -3.88 6.78
N VAL A 61 0.83 -4.20 6.43
CA VAL A 61 0.44 -4.72 5.12
C VAL A 61 -0.32 -3.63 4.37
N ASP A 62 0.25 -3.20 3.25
CA ASP A 62 -0.23 -2.09 2.45
C ASP A 62 -0.91 -2.62 1.17
N TYR A 63 -2.24 -2.46 1.10
CA TYR A 63 -3.05 -2.82 -0.07
C TYR A 63 -3.25 -1.66 -1.05
N GLU A 64 -2.82 -0.46 -0.68
CA GLU A 64 -2.99 0.77 -1.47
C GLU A 64 -1.62 1.35 -1.84
N LEU A 65 -0.72 0.48 -2.28
CA LEU A 65 0.62 0.88 -2.70
C LEU A 65 0.58 2.01 -3.73
N ASP A 66 1.32 3.07 -3.43
CA ASP A 66 1.63 4.10 -4.40
C ASP A 66 2.61 3.61 -5.47
N ILE A 67 2.74 4.39 -6.54
CA ILE A 67 3.74 4.11 -7.57
C ILE A 67 5.12 4.30 -6.94
N PHE A 68 5.99 3.30 -7.10
CA PHE A 68 7.36 3.40 -6.61
C PHE A 68 8.09 4.56 -7.28
N SER A 69 8.42 5.55 -6.46
CA SER A 69 9.24 6.69 -6.81
C SER A 69 10.28 6.90 -5.69
N PRO A 70 11.37 7.64 -5.92
CA PRO A 70 12.31 7.97 -4.85
C PRO A 70 11.61 8.56 -3.62
N GLU A 71 10.63 9.44 -3.83
CA GLU A 71 9.86 10.10 -2.78
C GLU A 71 8.96 9.13 -2.00
N PHE A 72 8.54 8.03 -2.61
CA PHE A 72 7.81 6.97 -1.91
C PHE A 72 8.71 6.30 -0.85
N PHE A 73 9.96 6.00 -1.20
CA PHE A 73 10.88 5.35 -0.28
C PHE A 73 11.39 6.25 0.83
N GLU A 74 11.40 7.58 0.63
CA GLU A 74 11.72 8.55 1.68
C GLU A 74 10.62 8.66 2.75
N LYS A 75 9.38 8.29 2.42
CA LYS A 75 8.21 8.42 3.32
C LYS A 75 7.88 7.15 4.11
N LEU A 76 8.53 6.02 3.78
CA LEU A 76 8.38 4.74 4.48
C LEU A 76 9.06 4.76 5.85
#